data_AF-A0A1I4RVT6-F1
#
_entry.id   AF-A0A1I4RVT6-F1
#
_cell.length_a   1.000
_cell.length_b   1.000
_cell.length_c   1.000
_cell.angle_alpha   90.00
_cell.angle_beta   90.00
_cell.angle_gamma   90.00
#
_symmetry.space_group_name_H-M   'P 1'
#
loop_
_entity.id
_entity.type
_entity.pdbx_description
1 polymer ?
#
loop_
_entity_poly.entity_id
_entity_poly.type
_entity_poly.pdbx_seq_one_letter_code
_entity_poly.pdbx_strand_id
1 'polypeptide(L)'
;MDDAWQRMGLRRLRQSDKISAVDCAVHSFGEVREFLIRTPCKSLDRILLVVGDDQGNAAVVSVAWVEFRNRSTVWKFQRLEDRHGTGDIRPLGGSLLGMRDIEFTGHHYSTELKKNTIAIAEAETVSGSYSAEDLDAITEVAALIPRP
;
A
#
# COMPACT_ATOMS: atom_id res chain seq x y z
N MET A 1 5.10 8.64 -13.51
CA MET A 1 4.99 8.43 -12.05
C MET A 1 5.94 9.32 -11.30
N ASP A 2 7.21 9.33 -11.66
CA ASP A 2 8.16 10.27 -11.05
C ASP A 2 7.70 11.73 -11.23
N ASP A 3 7.06 12.04 -12.36
CA ASP A 3 6.39 13.34 -12.59
C ASP A 3 5.28 13.67 -11.57
N ALA A 4 4.58 12.66 -11.01
CA ALA A 4 3.50 12.89 -10.05
C ALA A 4 4.09 13.26 -8.68
N TRP A 5 5.13 12.55 -8.25
CA TRP A 5 5.89 12.91 -7.04
C TRP A 5 6.48 14.31 -7.16
N GLN A 6 7.09 14.64 -8.31
CA GLN A 6 7.68 15.96 -8.53
C GLN A 6 6.67 17.10 -8.44
N ARG A 7 5.42 16.90 -8.91
CA ARG A 7 4.36 17.90 -8.77
C ARG A 7 3.96 18.17 -7.32
N MET A 8 4.20 17.22 -6.44
CA MET A 8 4.02 17.36 -4.99
C MET A 8 5.28 17.89 -4.28
N GLY A 9 6.35 18.19 -5.02
CA GLY A 9 7.65 18.54 -4.42
C GLY A 9 8.38 17.33 -3.80
N LEU A 10 7.98 16.11 -4.16
CA LEU A 10 8.53 14.87 -3.65
C LEU A 10 9.38 14.15 -4.70
N ARG A 11 10.24 13.27 -4.22
CA ARG A 11 10.98 12.31 -5.05
C ARG A 11 11.08 10.96 -4.37
N ARG A 12 11.18 9.90 -5.16
CA ARG A 12 11.45 8.56 -4.65
C ARG A 12 12.91 8.48 -4.19
N LEU A 13 13.10 8.17 -2.92
CA LEU A 13 14.43 8.04 -2.30
C LEU A 13 14.93 6.60 -2.34
N ARG A 14 14.02 5.64 -2.09
CA ARG A 14 14.33 4.22 -2.04
C ARG A 14 13.10 3.39 -2.39
N GLN A 15 13.34 2.16 -2.83
CA GLN A 15 12.30 1.15 -3.03
C GLN A 15 12.87 -0.21 -2.66
N SER A 16 12.05 -1.08 -2.07
CA SER A 16 12.41 -2.49 -1.89
C SER A 16 12.30 -3.24 -3.22
N ASP A 17 12.87 -4.45 -3.24
CA ASP A 17 12.48 -5.45 -4.23
C ASP A 17 11.00 -5.81 -4.07
N LYS A 18 10.42 -6.32 -5.17
CA LYS A 18 9.06 -6.88 -5.17
C LYS A 18 9.03 -8.20 -4.42
N ILE A 19 8.08 -8.34 -3.51
CA ILE A 19 7.79 -9.61 -2.84
C ILE A 19 6.44 -10.15 -3.31
N SER A 20 6.47 -11.31 -3.95
CA SER A 20 5.28 -11.98 -4.48
C SER A 20 4.81 -13.11 -3.56
N ALA A 21 3.50 -13.32 -3.49
CA ALA A 21 2.87 -14.46 -2.82
C ALA A 21 1.61 -14.91 -3.59
N VAL A 22 1.23 -16.17 -3.41
CA VAL A 22 -0.01 -16.73 -3.98
C VAL A 22 -1.10 -16.91 -2.93
N ASP A 23 -0.71 -17.09 -1.66
CA ASP A 23 -1.64 -17.17 -0.53
C ASP A 23 -1.75 -15.79 0.14
N CYS A 24 -2.80 -15.05 -0.19
CA CYS A 24 -3.04 -13.74 0.43
C CYS A 24 -3.50 -13.84 1.89
N ALA A 25 -4.10 -14.97 2.32
CA ALA A 25 -4.69 -15.08 3.65
C ALA A 25 -3.62 -15.14 4.75
N VAL A 26 -2.48 -15.77 4.48
CA VAL A 26 -1.34 -15.78 5.43
C VAL A 26 -0.68 -14.40 5.57
N HIS A 27 -0.89 -13.53 4.57
CA HIS A 27 -0.36 -12.17 4.53
C HIS A 27 -1.41 -11.11 4.85
N SER A 28 -2.49 -11.46 5.56
CA SER A 28 -3.53 -10.51 5.97
C SER A 28 -4.06 -10.77 7.38
N PHE A 29 -4.79 -9.82 7.95
CA PHE A 29 -5.39 -9.91 9.28
C PHE A 29 -6.84 -9.39 9.29
N GLY A 30 -7.51 -9.49 10.43
CA GLY A 30 -8.90 -9.05 10.58
C GLY A 30 -9.91 -9.78 9.68
N GLU A 31 -11.02 -9.11 9.38
CA GLU A 31 -12.04 -9.55 8.42
C GLU A 31 -11.47 -9.71 7.00
N VAL A 32 -10.46 -8.91 6.62
CA VAL A 32 -9.74 -9.05 5.33
C VAL A 32 -9.15 -10.45 5.18
N ARG A 33 -8.55 -11.00 6.25
CA ARG A 33 -8.09 -12.39 6.27
C ARG A 33 -9.22 -13.39 6.10
N GLU A 34 -10.33 -13.20 6.80
CA GLU A 34 -11.50 -14.08 6.71
C GLU A 34 -12.10 -14.09 5.30
N PHE A 35 -12.15 -12.93 4.65
CA PHE A 35 -12.57 -12.81 3.27
C PHE A 35 -11.63 -13.60 2.34
N LEU A 36 -10.31 -13.45 2.50
CA LEU A 36 -9.31 -14.08 1.63
C LEU A 36 -9.23 -15.60 1.81
N ILE A 37 -9.57 -16.13 3.00
CA ILE A 37 -9.74 -17.58 3.22
C ILE A 37 -10.89 -18.13 2.36
N ARG A 38 -12.02 -17.42 2.28
CA ARG A 38 -13.20 -17.84 1.52
C ARG A 38 -13.13 -17.50 0.05
N THR A 39 -12.37 -16.45 -0.27
CA THR A 39 -12.25 -15.88 -1.61
C THR A 39 -10.78 -15.67 -1.94
N PRO A 40 -10.05 -16.75 -2.28
CA PRO A 40 -8.62 -16.66 -2.53
C PRO A 40 -8.30 -15.70 -3.67
N CYS A 41 -7.25 -14.92 -3.47
CA CYS A 41 -6.64 -14.15 -4.54
C CYS A 41 -5.93 -15.09 -5.53
N LYS A 42 -5.59 -14.57 -6.71
CA LYS A 42 -4.70 -15.20 -7.67
C LYS A 42 -3.24 -14.93 -7.37
N SER A 43 -2.95 -13.71 -6.92
CA SER A 43 -1.61 -13.28 -6.57
C SER A 43 -1.64 -12.04 -5.70
N LEU A 44 -0.56 -11.88 -4.94
CA LEU A 44 -0.22 -10.71 -4.15
C LEU A 44 1.19 -10.28 -4.55
N ASP A 45 1.35 -9.01 -4.92
CA ASP A 45 2.66 -8.37 -4.99
C ASP A 45 2.72 -7.24 -3.99
N ARG A 46 3.87 -7.05 -3.36
CA ARG A 46 4.10 -5.97 -2.39
C ARG A 46 5.45 -5.32 -2.59
N ILE A 47 5.52 -4.03 -2.31
CA ILE A 47 6.76 -3.26 -2.18
C ILE A 47 6.66 -2.31 -0.99
N LEU A 48 7.82 -1.80 -0.56
CA LEU A 48 7.93 -0.55 0.18
C LEU A 48 8.62 0.49 -0.68
N LEU A 49 8.21 1.75 -0.55
CA LEU A 49 8.90 2.89 -1.12
C LEU A 49 9.11 3.95 -0.05
N VAL A 50 10.17 4.73 -0.20
CA VAL A 50 10.38 5.96 0.58
C VAL A 50 10.30 7.11 -0.40
N VAL A 51 9.43 8.07 -0.11
CA VAL A 51 9.37 9.37 -0.78
C VAL A 51 9.78 10.45 0.20
N GLY A 52 10.36 11.54 -0.31
CA GLY A 52 10.71 12.68 0.52
C GLY A 52 10.93 13.94 -0.29
N ASP A 53 11.02 15.06 0.41
CA ASP A 53 11.25 16.39 -0.16
C ASP A 53 12.70 16.86 0.04
N ASP A 54 12.97 18.08 -0.42
CA ASP A 54 14.28 18.72 -0.28
C ASP A 54 14.50 19.37 1.10
N GLN A 55 13.50 19.36 1.98
CA GLN A 55 13.59 19.83 3.37
C GLN A 55 13.98 18.69 4.33
N GLY A 56 14.04 17.45 3.86
CA GLY A 56 14.38 16.28 4.65
C GLY A 56 13.18 15.58 5.29
N ASN A 57 11.96 15.95 4.92
CA ASN A 57 10.77 15.17 5.27
C ASN A 57 10.77 13.90 4.42
N ALA A 58 10.39 12.78 5.03
CA ALA A 58 10.24 11.51 4.32
C ALA A 58 9.08 10.70 4.89
N ALA A 59 8.37 10.06 3.97
CA ALA A 59 7.32 9.10 4.25
C ALA A 59 7.69 7.75 3.65
N VAL A 60 7.39 6.69 4.39
CA VAL A 60 7.38 5.34 3.84
C VAL A 60 5.98 5.00 3.37
N VAL A 61 5.88 4.32 2.25
CA VAL A 61 4.59 3.86 1.71
C VAL A 61 4.69 2.36 1.45
N SER A 62 3.75 1.61 2.04
CA SER A 62 3.48 0.22 1.69
C SER A 62 2.53 0.21 0.50
N VAL A 63 2.82 -0.61 -0.51
CA VAL A 63 1.89 -0.84 -1.62
C VAL A 63 1.70 -2.32 -1.85
N ALA A 64 0.45 -2.76 -1.86
CA ALA A 64 0.04 -4.13 -2.12
C ALA A 64 -0.90 -4.20 -3.32
N TRP A 65 -0.63 -5.11 -4.26
CA TRP A 65 -1.53 -5.43 -5.37
C TRP A 65 -2.14 -6.80 -5.14
N VAL A 66 -3.46 -6.84 -4.93
CA VAL A 66 -4.22 -8.08 -4.80
C VAL A 66 -4.97 -8.35 -6.08
N GLU A 67 -4.60 -9.41 -6.80
CA GLU A 67 -5.32 -9.84 -7.99
C GLU A 67 -6.37 -10.90 -7.64
N PHE A 68 -7.59 -10.73 -8.13
CA PHE A 68 -8.66 -11.71 -8.00
C PHE A 68 -9.03 -12.33 -9.34
N ARG A 69 -9.85 -13.39 -9.29
CA ARG A 69 -10.33 -14.08 -10.49
C ARG A 69 -11.21 -13.19 -11.38
N ASN A 70 -11.98 -12.28 -10.79
CA ASN A 70 -12.92 -11.42 -11.50
C ASN A 70 -13.09 -10.07 -10.80
N ARG A 71 -13.54 -9.08 -11.58
CA ARG A 71 -13.78 -7.70 -11.12
C ARG A 71 -14.83 -7.61 -10.01
N SER A 72 -15.87 -8.46 -10.00
CA SER A 72 -16.90 -8.41 -8.96
C SER A 72 -16.37 -8.77 -7.58
N THR A 73 -15.34 -9.63 -7.51
CA THR A 73 -14.63 -9.94 -6.26
C THR A 73 -13.82 -8.74 -5.77
N VAL A 74 -13.13 -8.05 -6.67
CA VAL A 74 -12.37 -6.82 -6.34
C VAL A 74 -13.28 -5.79 -5.67
N TRP A 75 -14.49 -5.56 -6.21
CA TRP A 75 -15.44 -4.62 -5.60
C TRP A 75 -15.98 -5.05 -4.23
N LYS A 76 -16.03 -6.36 -3.94
CA LYS A 76 -16.40 -6.85 -2.60
C LYS A 76 -15.26 -6.63 -1.62
N PHE A 77 -14.03 -6.85 -2.09
CA PHE A 77 -12.83 -6.62 -1.32
C PHE A 77 -12.63 -5.13 -1.03
N GLN A 78 -12.79 -4.24 -2.02
CA GLN A 78 -12.71 -2.79 -1.80
C GLN A 78 -13.70 -2.31 -0.73
N ARG A 79 -14.96 -2.76 -0.78
CA ARG A 79 -15.95 -2.41 0.26
C ARG A 79 -15.57 -2.89 1.66
N LEU A 80 -14.71 -3.90 1.75
CA LEU A 80 -14.18 -4.36 3.01
C LEU A 80 -13.10 -3.37 3.48
N GLU A 81 -12.11 -3.08 2.62
CA GLU A 81 -11.04 -2.09 2.87
C GLU A 81 -11.59 -0.70 3.24
N ASP A 82 -12.65 -0.23 2.56
CA ASP A 82 -13.27 1.08 2.82
C ASP A 82 -13.87 1.20 4.24
N ARG A 83 -14.02 0.08 4.96
CA ARG A 83 -14.49 0.06 6.35
C ARG A 83 -13.31 0.00 7.30
N HIS A 84 -13.11 1.10 8.01
CA HIS A 84 -12.08 1.22 9.04
C HIS A 84 -12.19 0.10 10.09
N GLY A 85 -11.05 -0.46 10.49
CA GLY A 85 -10.96 -1.49 11.53
C GLY A 85 -11.26 -2.92 11.08
N THR A 86 -11.43 -3.18 9.77
CA THR A 86 -11.68 -4.53 9.24
C THR A 86 -10.41 -5.35 8.97
N GLY A 87 -9.23 -4.77 9.20
CA GLY A 87 -7.93 -5.36 8.89
C GLY A 87 -7.44 -5.02 7.48
N ASP A 88 -6.27 -5.53 7.09
CA ASP A 88 -5.65 -5.27 5.79
C ASP A 88 -4.68 -6.43 5.40
N ILE A 89 -4.10 -6.35 4.23
CA ILE A 89 -2.85 -7.00 3.84
C ILE A 89 -1.71 -6.47 4.72
N ARG A 90 -0.95 -7.38 5.33
CA ARG A 90 0.23 -7.04 6.14
C ARG A 90 1.28 -6.34 5.27
N PRO A 91 1.69 -5.12 5.65
CA PRO A 91 2.84 -4.43 5.06
C PRO A 91 4.11 -5.28 5.16
N LEU A 92 5.07 -4.98 4.29
CA LEU A 92 6.41 -5.55 4.43
C LEU A 92 7.17 -4.83 5.56
N GLY A 93 8.14 -5.51 6.17
CA GLY A 93 8.96 -4.92 7.23
C GLY A 93 9.97 -3.91 6.71
N GLY A 94 10.22 -2.85 7.50
CA GLY A 94 11.16 -1.77 7.16
C GLY A 94 12.61 -2.22 6.96
N SER A 95 12.98 -3.40 7.47
CA SER A 95 14.29 -4.01 7.25
C SER A 95 14.63 -4.23 5.76
N LEU A 96 13.64 -4.41 4.88
CA LEU A 96 13.85 -4.47 3.42
C LEU A 96 14.39 -3.15 2.83
N LEU A 97 14.22 -2.05 3.54
CA LEU A 97 14.77 -0.74 3.22
C LEU A 97 15.97 -0.38 4.10
N GLY A 98 16.47 -1.30 4.93
CA GLY A 98 17.52 -1.01 5.92
C GLY A 98 17.05 -0.07 7.04
N MET A 99 15.75 -0.05 7.33
CA MET A 99 15.12 0.78 8.36
C MET A 99 14.70 -0.07 9.55
N ARG A 100 14.38 0.57 10.67
CA ARG A 100 13.66 -0.09 11.77
C ARG A 100 12.26 -0.48 11.29
N ASP A 101 11.59 -1.36 12.03
CA ASP A 101 10.21 -1.70 11.73
C ASP A 101 9.32 -0.45 11.84
N ILE A 102 8.35 -0.41 10.93
CA ILE A 102 7.43 0.71 10.73
C ILE A 102 6.06 0.21 11.15
N GLU A 103 5.42 0.95 12.04
CA GLU A 103 4.05 0.68 12.44
C GLU A 103 3.13 1.45 11.51
N PHE A 104 2.47 0.70 10.63
CA PHE A 104 1.43 1.17 9.73
C PHE A 104 0.09 1.17 10.47
N THR A 105 -0.52 2.34 10.62
CA THR A 105 -1.68 2.57 11.49
C THR A 105 -3.03 2.35 10.82
N GLY A 106 -3.07 2.35 9.49
CA GLY A 106 -4.28 2.31 8.67
C GLY A 106 -5.02 3.65 8.57
N HIS A 107 -4.39 4.76 8.99
CA HIS A 107 -5.02 6.09 8.95
C HIS A 107 -4.89 6.79 7.60
N HIS A 108 -3.76 6.62 6.93
CA HIS A 108 -3.49 7.24 5.62
C HIS A 108 -3.43 6.12 4.60
N TYR A 109 -4.53 5.87 3.91
CA TYR A 109 -4.63 4.80 2.95
C TYR A 109 -5.42 5.24 1.71
N SER A 110 -5.07 4.65 0.57
CA SER A 110 -5.79 4.82 -0.69
C SER A 110 -5.85 3.50 -1.45
N THR A 111 -6.94 3.28 -2.17
CA THR A 111 -7.07 2.12 -3.06
C THR A 111 -7.31 2.55 -4.50
N GLU A 112 -6.77 1.77 -5.44
CA GLU A 112 -7.00 1.98 -6.87
C GLU A 112 -7.33 0.66 -7.58
N LEU A 113 -8.36 0.69 -8.42
CA LEU A 113 -8.88 -0.51 -9.07
C LEU A 113 -8.52 -0.57 -10.55
N LYS A 114 -7.73 -1.58 -10.94
CA LYS A 114 -7.36 -1.83 -12.33
C LYS A 114 -7.71 -3.26 -12.76
N LYS A 115 -8.70 -3.38 -13.65
CA LYS A 115 -9.24 -4.66 -14.13
C LYS A 115 -9.73 -5.56 -12.98
N ASN A 116 -8.95 -6.58 -12.64
CA ASN A 116 -9.21 -7.57 -11.59
C ASN A 116 -8.21 -7.44 -10.43
N THR A 117 -7.49 -6.33 -10.35
CA THR A 117 -6.51 -6.04 -9.31
C THR A 117 -6.92 -4.78 -8.56
N ILE A 118 -6.75 -4.80 -7.24
CA ILE A 118 -6.78 -3.63 -6.38
C ILE A 118 -5.37 -3.35 -5.90
N ALA A 119 -4.92 -2.10 -6.03
CA ALA A 119 -3.77 -1.58 -5.33
C ALA A 119 -4.24 -0.98 -4.00
N ILE A 120 -3.54 -1.25 -2.92
CA ILE A 120 -3.75 -0.69 -1.59
C ILE A 120 -2.44 -0.02 -1.22
N ALA A 121 -2.48 1.28 -0.95
CA ALA A 121 -1.33 2.05 -0.51
C ALA A 121 -1.59 2.62 0.87
N GLU A 122 -0.59 2.55 1.75
CA GLU A 122 -0.64 3.10 3.10
C GLU A 122 0.65 3.84 3.40
N ALA A 123 0.59 5.00 4.04
CA ALA A 123 1.77 5.85 4.29
C ALA A 123 1.95 6.24 5.75
N GLU A 124 3.21 6.32 6.18
CA GLU A 124 3.61 6.79 7.51
C GLU A 124 4.82 7.74 7.41
N THR A 125 4.88 8.72 8.31
CA THR A 125 6.04 9.63 8.39
C THR A 125 7.23 8.92 9.02
N VAL A 126 8.40 8.98 8.40
CA VAL A 126 9.63 8.38 8.92
C VAL A 126 10.69 9.40 9.30
N SER A 127 10.64 10.62 8.74
CA SER A 127 11.41 11.77 9.20
C SER A 127 10.71 13.07 8.91
N GLY A 128 10.95 14.08 9.76
CA GLY A 128 10.33 15.38 9.63
C GLY A 128 8.85 15.36 10.02
N SER A 129 8.01 16.07 9.28
CA SER A 129 6.58 16.20 9.54
C SER A 129 5.81 16.27 8.22
N TYR A 130 4.93 15.30 7.97
CA TYR A 130 3.86 15.43 7.00
C TYR A 130 2.52 15.64 7.69
N SER A 131 1.67 16.47 7.11
CA SER A 131 0.29 16.57 7.54
C SER A 131 -0.49 15.32 7.12
N ALA A 132 -1.68 15.12 7.70
CA ALA A 132 -2.59 14.06 7.29
C ALA A 132 -2.94 14.16 5.79
N GLU A 133 -3.20 15.38 5.31
CA GLU A 133 -3.52 15.65 3.91
C GLU A 133 -2.35 15.30 2.97
N ASP A 134 -1.11 15.58 3.39
CA ASP A 134 0.07 15.21 2.60
C ASP A 134 0.22 13.68 2.50
N LEU A 135 0.02 12.95 3.62
CA LEU A 135 0.10 11.49 3.63
C LEU A 135 -1.02 10.85 2.79
N ASP A 136 -2.24 11.38 2.87
CA ASP A 136 -3.35 10.94 2.03
C ASP A 136 -3.02 11.14 0.54
N ALA A 137 -2.57 12.33 0.14
CA ALA A 137 -2.17 12.62 -1.24
C ALA A 137 -1.00 11.73 -1.70
N ILE A 138 -0.07 11.39 -0.81
CA ILE A 138 1.01 10.45 -1.10
C ILE A 138 0.44 9.06 -1.41
N THR A 139 -0.52 8.57 -0.62
CA THR A 139 -1.12 7.25 -0.87
C THR A 139 -1.92 7.21 -2.16
N GLU A 140 -2.62 8.29 -2.52
CA GLU A 140 -3.36 8.39 -3.79
C GLU A 140 -2.42 8.20 -4.99
N VAL A 141 -1.27 8.88 -4.99
CA VAL A 141 -0.26 8.72 -6.05
C VAL A 141 0.38 7.33 -6.02
N ALA A 142 0.62 6.77 -4.83
CA ALA A 142 1.19 5.44 -4.69
C ALA A 142 0.24 4.32 -5.18
N ALA A 143 -1.06 4.44 -4.95
CA ALA A 143 -2.06 3.47 -5.41
C ALA A 143 -2.11 3.40 -6.95
N LEU A 144 -1.79 4.51 -7.63
CA LEU A 144 -1.69 4.58 -9.09
C LEU A 144 -0.41 3.93 -9.64
N ILE A 145 0.51 3.45 -8.80
CA ILE A 145 1.73 2.79 -9.24
C ILE A 145 1.39 1.53 -10.06
N PRO A 146 1.90 1.40 -11.30
CA PRO A 146 1.76 0.16 -12.04
C PRO A 146 2.36 -1.00 -11.26
N ARG A 147 1.60 -2.08 -11.16
CA ARG A 147 2.09 -3.35 -10.62
C ARG A 147 3.42 -3.75 -11.30
N PRO A 148 4.51 -3.97 -10.53
CA PRO A 148 5.85 -4.23 -11.06
C PRO A 148 6.10 -5.65 -11.59
#